data_AF-A0A3N2KE97-F1
#
_entry.id   AF-A0A3N2KE97-F1
#
_cell.length_a   1.000
_cell.length_b   1.000
_cell.length_c   1.000
_cell.angle_alpha   90.00
_cell.angle_beta   90.00
_cell.angle_gamma   90.00
#
_symmetry.space_group_name_H-M   'P 1'
#
loop_
_entity.id
_entity.type
_entity.pdbx_description
1 polymer ?
#
loop_
_entity_poly.entity_id
_entity_poly.type
_entity_poly.pdbx_seq_one_letter_code
_entity_poly.pdbx_strand_id
1 'polypeptide(L)'
;MNYLKKNILNPQSYEENREKCVNYRLGAISTAFDELDGILNDSALVRDYMECAEPDFNAKKEATQLLRAADAFKPEEARRLAGAFRDIARRLSGLATEIEAVADID
;
A
#
# COMPACT_ATOMS: atom_id res chain seq x y z
N MET A 1 -13.50 0.60 6.02
CA MET A 1 -12.37 0.93 6.93
C MET A 1 -11.60 2.05 6.26
N ASN A 2 -11.51 3.20 6.93
CA ASN A 2 -10.73 4.34 6.45
C ASN A 2 -9.36 4.27 7.13
N TYR A 3 -8.29 4.02 6.35
CA TYR A 3 -6.94 3.82 6.89
C TYR A 3 -6.15 5.13 7.03
N LEU A 4 -6.79 6.28 6.78
CA LEU A 4 -6.12 7.57 6.71
C LEU A 4 -6.03 8.31 8.05
N LYS A 5 -4.80 8.67 8.43
CA LYS A 5 -4.51 9.78 9.35
C LYS A 5 -4.46 11.16 8.64
N LYS A 6 -4.65 11.21 7.33
CA LYS A 6 -4.57 12.44 6.53
C LYS A 6 -5.80 13.32 6.76
N ASN A 7 -5.60 14.63 6.83
CA ASN A 7 -6.70 15.58 6.91
C ASN A 7 -7.36 15.73 5.53
N ILE A 8 -8.51 15.08 5.34
CA ILE A 8 -9.26 15.12 4.08
C ILE A 8 -10.30 16.23 4.17
N LEU A 9 -10.20 17.21 3.26
CA LEU A 9 -11.09 18.37 3.23
C LEU A 9 -12.57 17.99 3.05
N ASN A 10 -12.85 16.94 2.25
CA ASN A 10 -14.19 16.39 2.04
C ASN A 10 -14.17 14.86 2.11
N PRO A 11 -14.37 14.27 3.30
CA PRO A 11 -14.28 12.82 3.52
C PRO A 11 -15.32 12.02 2.75
N GLN A 12 -16.53 12.55 2.56
CA GLN A 12 -17.62 11.85 1.89
C GLN A 12 -17.32 11.67 0.40
N SER A 13 -16.96 12.76 -0.28
CA SER A 13 -16.59 12.68 -1.70
C SER A 13 -15.30 11.87 -1.92
N TYR A 14 -14.40 11.82 -0.93
CA TYR A 14 -13.25 10.94 -0.97
C TYR A 14 -13.66 9.47 -0.97
N GLU A 15 -14.53 9.05 -0.04
CA GLU A 15 -14.97 7.65 0.05
C GLU A 15 -15.74 7.22 -1.21
N GLU A 16 -16.61 8.09 -1.75
CA GLU A 16 -17.32 7.82 -3.01
C GLU A 16 -16.37 7.62 -4.20
N ASN A 17 -15.28 8.39 -4.26
CA ASN A 17 -14.27 8.24 -5.30
C ASN A 17 -13.40 7.00 -5.07
N ARG A 18 -13.08 6.69 -3.82
CA ARG A 18 -12.36 5.49 -3.41
C ARG A 18 -13.10 4.24 -3.85
N GLU A 19 -14.40 4.14 -3.55
CA GLU A 19 -15.24 3.01 -3.97
C GLU A 19 -15.24 2.82 -5.49
N LYS A 20 -15.20 3.90 -6.26
CA LYS A 20 -15.09 3.83 -7.73
C LYS A 20 -13.72 3.33 -8.18
N CYS A 21 -12.64 3.81 -7.56
CA CYS A 21 -11.26 3.47 -7.93
C CYS A 21 -10.87 2.02 -7.62
N VAL A 22 -11.37 1.45 -6.51
CA VAL A 22 -11.00 0.08 -6.12
C VAL A 22 -11.63 -1.02 -6.99
N ASN A 23 -12.53 -0.67 -7.92
CA ASN A 23 -13.16 -1.63 -8.83
C ASN A 23 -12.26 -2.12 -9.97
N TYR A 24 -11.06 -1.55 -10.12
CA TYR A 24 -10.09 -1.97 -11.11
C TYR A 24 -8.68 -1.97 -10.51
N ARG A 25 -7.81 -2.83 -11.06
CA ARG A 25 -6.47 -3.10 -10.48
C ARG A 25 -5.65 -1.83 -10.24
N LEU A 26 -5.57 -0.94 -11.24
CA LEU A 26 -4.76 0.28 -11.14
C LEU A 26 -5.28 1.20 -10.04
N GLY A 27 -6.59 1.41 -9.99
CA GLY A 27 -7.20 2.28 -8.99
C GLY A 27 -7.06 1.69 -7.59
N ALA A 28 -7.25 0.38 -7.41
CA ALA A 28 -7.00 -0.28 -6.13
C ALA A 28 -5.54 -0.12 -5.65
N ILE A 29 -4.56 -0.26 -6.54
CA ILE A 29 -3.14 -0.07 -6.20
C ILE A 29 -2.83 1.40 -5.92
N SER A 30 -3.31 2.32 -6.75
CA SER A 30 -3.12 3.77 -6.55
C SER A 30 -3.67 4.19 -5.19
N THR A 31 -4.93 3.83 -4.91
CA THR A 31 -5.59 4.10 -3.63
C THR A 31 -4.79 3.55 -2.45
N ALA A 32 -4.24 2.33 -2.56
CA ALA A 32 -3.43 1.76 -1.49
C ALA A 32 -2.15 2.58 -1.22
N PHE A 33 -1.43 3.02 -2.26
CA PHE A 33 -0.24 3.87 -2.08
C PHE A 33 -0.61 5.26 -1.55
N ASP A 34 -1.73 5.84 -1.99
CA ASP A 34 -2.18 7.14 -1.50
C ASP A 34 -2.55 7.07 0.00
N GLU A 35 -3.15 5.96 0.42
CA GLU A 35 -3.51 5.70 1.82
C GLU A 35 -2.31 5.41 2.73
N LEU A 36 -1.31 4.69 2.20
CA LEU A 36 -0.12 4.28 2.95
C LEU A 36 1.06 5.25 2.81
N ASP A 37 0.87 6.35 2.09
CA ASP A 37 1.89 7.38 1.91
C ASP A 37 2.32 7.99 3.25
N GLY A 38 3.63 8.03 3.47
CA GLY A 38 4.26 8.38 4.75
C GLY A 38 4.28 7.26 5.80
N ILE A 39 3.63 6.12 5.56
CA ILE A 39 3.64 4.94 6.44
C ILE A 39 4.55 3.85 5.87
N LEU A 40 4.43 3.59 4.57
CA LEU A 40 5.16 2.56 3.88
C LEU A 40 6.51 3.09 3.37
N ASN A 41 7.59 2.35 3.66
CA ASN A 41 8.89 2.59 3.04
C ASN A 41 8.99 1.81 1.72
N ASP A 42 8.87 2.51 0.60
CA ASP A 42 8.90 1.90 -0.74
C ASP A 42 10.21 1.16 -1.02
N SER A 43 11.37 1.73 -0.67
CA SER A 43 12.67 1.09 -0.92
C SER A 43 12.81 -0.24 -0.18
N ALA A 44 12.34 -0.31 1.07
CA ALA A 44 12.32 -1.55 1.84
C ALA A 44 11.30 -2.56 1.27
N LEU A 45 10.12 -2.09 0.87
CA LEU A 45 9.12 -2.92 0.20
C LEU A 45 9.71 -3.56 -1.06
N VAL A 46 10.37 -2.77 -1.90
CA VAL A 46 10.97 -3.25 -3.15
C VAL A 46 12.03 -4.30 -2.84
N ARG A 47 13.01 -3.97 -2.00
CA ARG A 47 14.12 -4.86 -1.67
C ARG A 47 13.68 -6.22 -1.14
N ASP A 48 12.68 -6.22 -0.25
CA ASP A 48 12.34 -7.42 0.53
C ASP A 48 11.21 -8.24 -0.10
N TYR A 49 10.34 -7.62 -0.90
CA TYR A 49 9.12 -8.28 -1.40
C TYR A 49 8.95 -8.23 -2.91
N MET A 50 9.63 -7.33 -3.61
CA MET A 50 9.49 -7.19 -5.05
C MET A 50 10.73 -7.75 -5.75
N GLU A 51 10.53 -8.61 -6.73
CA GLU A 51 11.62 -9.15 -7.56
C GLU A 51 11.98 -8.20 -8.71
N CYS A 52 12.08 -6.90 -8.41
CA CYS A 52 12.44 -5.89 -9.40
C CYS A 52 13.36 -4.84 -8.80
N ALA A 53 13.99 -4.04 -9.67
CA ALA A 53 14.80 -2.92 -9.25
C ALA A 53 13.92 -1.74 -8.83
N GLU A 54 14.40 -0.94 -7.87
CA GLU A 54 13.68 0.23 -7.35
C GLU A 54 13.26 1.24 -8.45
N PRO A 55 14.09 1.54 -9.48
CA PRO A 55 13.65 2.40 -10.59
C PRO A 55 12.47 1.83 -11.38
N ASP A 56 12.44 0.51 -11.61
CA ASP A 56 11.34 -0.16 -12.34
C ASP A 56 10.05 -0.16 -11.50
N PHE A 57 10.17 -0.41 -10.20
CA PHE A 57 9.03 -0.30 -9.29
C PHE A 57 8.46 1.11 -9.26
N ASN A 58 9.31 2.14 -9.14
CA ASN A 58 8.87 3.53 -9.10
C ASN A 58 8.21 3.95 -10.42
N ALA A 59 8.74 3.53 -11.56
CA ALA A 59 8.12 3.77 -12.87
C ALA A 59 6.73 3.11 -12.97
N LYS A 60 6.57 1.87 -12.50
CA LYS A 60 5.28 1.16 -12.45
C LYS A 60 4.29 1.81 -11.50
N LYS A 61 4.75 2.28 -10.34
CA LYS A 61 3.95 3.02 -9.35
C LYS A 61 3.43 4.31 -9.94
N GLU A 62 4.30 5.11 -10.56
CA GLU A 62 3.93 6.35 -11.24
C GLU A 62 2.95 6.07 -12.40
N ALA A 63 3.23 5.08 -13.26
CA ALA A 63 2.34 4.67 -14.34
C ALA A 63 0.95 4.25 -13.82
N THR A 64 0.90 3.62 -12.65
CA THR A 64 -0.36 3.21 -12.00
C THR A 64 -1.16 4.44 -11.53
N GLN A 65 -0.51 5.42 -10.92
CA GLN A 65 -1.14 6.68 -10.50
C GLN A 65 -1.61 7.54 -11.70
N LEU A 66 -0.89 7.45 -12.83
CA LEU A 66 -1.27 8.12 -14.09
C LEU A 66 -2.23 7.30 -14.96
N LEU A 67 -2.75 6.16 -14.45
CA LEU A 67 -3.67 5.26 -15.16
C LEU A 67 -3.14 4.72 -16.50
N ARG A 68 -1.82 4.62 -16.66
CA ARG A 68 -1.14 4.07 -17.85
C ARG A 68 -1.05 2.55 -17.78
N ALA A 69 -2.11 1.86 -18.19
CA ALA A 69 -2.25 0.41 -18.03
C ALA A 69 -1.16 -0.44 -18.70
N ALA A 70 -0.52 0.04 -19.77
CA ALA A 70 0.56 -0.68 -20.45
C ALA A 70 1.83 -0.79 -19.60
N ASP A 71 2.12 0.23 -18.79
CA ASP A 71 3.36 0.37 -18.02
C ASP A 71 3.14 0.13 -16.51
N ALA A 72 1.89 0.01 -16.09
CA ALA A 72 1.50 -0.25 -14.70
C ALA A 72 1.81 -1.69 -14.24
N PHE A 73 1.59 -1.95 -12.95
CA PHE A 73 1.70 -3.30 -12.39
C PHE A 73 0.81 -4.31 -13.13
N LYS A 74 1.42 -5.43 -13.51
CA LYS A 74 0.76 -6.62 -14.09
C LYS A 74 -0.02 -7.38 -13.02
N PRO A 75 -0.95 -8.30 -13.41
CA PRO A 75 -1.72 -9.07 -12.44
C PRO A 75 -0.88 -9.80 -11.39
N GLU A 76 0.24 -10.40 -11.80
CA GLU A 76 1.12 -11.15 -10.90
C GLU A 76 1.86 -10.23 -9.92
N GLU A 77 2.38 -9.10 -10.41
CA GLU A 77 3.04 -8.08 -9.59
C GLU A 77 2.05 -7.49 -8.58
N ALA A 78 0.79 -7.27 -8.97
CA ALA A 78 -0.26 -6.81 -8.07
C ALA A 78 -0.58 -7.85 -6.97
N ARG A 79 -0.60 -9.15 -7.31
CA ARG A 79 -0.78 -10.21 -6.30
C ARG A 79 0.40 -10.26 -5.34
N ARG A 80 1.62 -10.08 -5.84
CA ARG A 80 2.84 -10.00 -5.02
C ARG A 80 2.80 -8.81 -4.07
N LEU A 81 2.42 -7.62 -4.57
CA LEU A 81 2.22 -6.43 -3.75
C LEU A 81 1.18 -6.67 -2.63
N ALA A 82 0.03 -7.26 -2.98
CA ALA A 82 -0.98 -7.63 -1.99
C ALA A 82 -0.47 -8.68 -0.99
N GLY A 83 0.39 -9.60 -1.41
CA GLY A 83 1.08 -10.55 -0.53
C GLY A 83 2.02 -9.85 0.45
N ALA A 84 2.81 -8.90 -0.03
CA ALA A 84 3.71 -8.07 0.77
C ALA A 84 2.95 -7.31 1.87
N PHE A 85 1.84 -6.65 1.51
CA PHE A 85 1.00 -5.95 2.48
C PHE A 85 0.46 -6.88 3.57
N ARG A 86 0.03 -8.09 3.22
CA ARG A 86 -0.44 -9.08 4.22
C ARG A 86 0.68 -9.55 5.13
N ASP A 87 1.88 -9.75 4.61
CA ASP A 87 3.02 -10.18 5.43
C ASP A 87 3.48 -9.08 6.39
N ILE A 88 3.57 -7.84 5.90
CA ILE A 88 3.87 -6.65 6.71
C ILE A 88 2.82 -6.51 7.83
N ALA A 89 1.53 -6.62 7.50
CA ALA A 89 0.47 -6.55 8.50
C ALA A 89 0.60 -7.63 9.58
N ARG A 90 0.89 -8.89 9.17
CA ARG A 90 1.11 -9.99 10.12
C ARG A 90 2.30 -9.74 11.05
N ARG A 91 3.41 -9.27 10.50
CA ARG A 91 4.61 -8.92 11.26
C ARG A 91 4.33 -7.81 12.27
N LEU A 92 3.66 -6.74 11.83
CA LEU A 92 3.29 -5.61 12.70
C LEU A 92 2.37 -6.07 13.83
N SER A 93 1.36 -6.89 13.55
CA SER A 93 0.48 -7.42 14.59
C SER A 93 1.23 -8.29 15.60
N GLY A 94 2.12 -9.17 15.14
CA GLY A 94 2.93 -10.01 16.04
C GLY A 94 3.84 -9.19 16.95
N LEU A 95 4.57 -8.23 16.38
CA LEU A 95 5.44 -7.33 17.13
C LEU A 95 4.66 -6.47 18.13
N ALA A 96 3.46 -6.00 17.77
CA ALA A 96 2.60 -5.27 18.69
C ALA A 96 2.22 -6.13 19.91
N THR A 97 1.84 -7.40 19.69
CA THR A 97 1.56 -8.33 20.79
C THR A 97 2.78 -8.59 21.67
N GLU A 98 3.97 -8.73 21.10
CA GLU A 98 5.22 -8.89 21.86
C GLU A 98 5.51 -7.67 22.74
N ILE A 99 5.30 -6.46 22.22
CA ILE A 99 5.46 -5.20 22.98
C ILE A 99 4.42 -5.12 24.10
N GLU A 100 3.14 -5.39 23.80
CA GLU A 100 2.05 -5.37 24.79
C GLU A 100 2.31 -6.33 25.95
N ALA A 101 2.87 -7.52 25.66
CA ALA A 101 3.16 -8.53 26.68
C ALA A 101 4.19 -8.08 27.72
N VAL A 102 5.02 -7.08 27.40
CA VAL A 102 6.06 -6.53 28.27
C VAL A 102 5.87 -5.04 28.58
N ALA A 103 4.70 -4.47 28.25
CA ALA A 103 4.48 -3.03 28.34
C ALA A 103 4.59 -2.44 29.76
N ASP A 104 4.36 -3.27 30.79
CA ASP A 104 4.47 -2.91 32.22
C ASP A 104 5.76 -3.44 32.86
N ILE A 105 6.71 -3.89 32.05
CA ILE A 105 8.02 -4.39 32.49
C ILE A 105 9.06 -3.32 32.11
N ASP A 106 9.73 -2.76 33.12
CA ASP A 106 10.60 -1.56 33.15
C ASP A 106 9.87 -0.29 33.65
#